data_AF-A0A6C0KUJ0-F1
#
_entry.id   AF-A0A6C0KUJ0-F1
#
_cell.length_a   1.000
_cell.length_b   1.000
_cell.length_c   1.000
_cell.angle_alpha   90.00
_cell.angle_beta   90.00
_cell.angle_gamma   90.00
#
_symmetry.space_group_name_H-M   'P 1'
#
loop_
_entity.id
_entity.type
_entity.pdbx_description
1 polymer ?
#
loop_
_entity_poly.entity_id
_entity_poly.type
_entity_poly.pdbx_seq_one_letter_code
_entity_poly.pdbx_strand_id
1 'polypeptide(L)'
;MSSFKNSKNSKNSKNNNKIVTILNYSLHNKDNYKPLLDSSIMDIMNKYTKLVFEYLLFITENIVTKNEKYNKFIIYRGLGTITHVFSSLLFYSNNLDISYYHSQKSFYFYVEFIGQISEDQHSFLQLSSRDASIFVYKKTIFDMNTELKETISNADSLKNKKILEVFDIYKSIIQNLIYKKILNEIDFKNSKEEKKNNLTKKINYIENITETILNHKINIENLNSVYYFIEKLDKCDTEEKNYYLILETFIKKYLNNQGICKNINDKIIDTYIFKFLNDNQTSANKFISTMIK
;
A
#
# COMPACT_ATOMS: atom_id res chain seq x y z
N MET A 1 -37.05 7.92 -44.57
CA MET A 1 -35.64 7.44 -44.67
C MET A 1 -34.70 8.55 -44.25
N SER A 2 -34.18 8.52 -43.02
CA SER A 2 -32.87 9.06 -42.61
C SER A 2 -32.79 9.15 -41.08
N SER A 3 -32.39 8.06 -40.44
CA SER A 3 -32.03 8.06 -39.02
C SER A 3 -30.91 7.04 -38.77
N PHE A 4 -29.74 7.23 -39.38
CA PHE A 4 -28.52 6.52 -38.97
C PHE A 4 -27.28 7.35 -39.34
N LYS A 5 -26.79 8.14 -38.39
CA LYS A 5 -25.39 8.63 -38.30
C LYS A 5 -25.28 9.46 -37.02
N ASN A 6 -24.93 8.83 -35.89
CA ASN A 6 -24.27 9.48 -34.74
C ASN A 6 -23.90 8.50 -33.61
N SER A 7 -23.22 7.39 -33.92
CA SER A 7 -22.66 6.49 -32.88
C SER A 7 -21.20 6.05 -33.09
N LYS A 8 -20.52 6.50 -34.15
CA LYS A 8 -19.12 6.08 -34.45
C LYS A 8 -18.02 7.05 -33.96
N ASN A 9 -18.33 8.32 -33.66
CA ASN A 9 -17.29 9.31 -33.33
C ASN A 9 -16.87 9.39 -31.85
N SER A 10 -17.64 8.87 -30.89
CA SER A 10 -17.26 8.92 -29.46
C SER A 10 -16.34 7.76 -29.01
N LYS A 11 -16.28 6.66 -29.78
CA LYS A 11 -15.39 5.53 -29.50
C LYS A 11 -13.95 5.76 -30.01
N ASN A 12 -13.77 6.49 -31.11
CA ASN A 12 -12.45 6.76 -31.69
C ASN A 12 -11.60 7.75 -30.88
N SER A 13 -12.20 8.78 -30.25
CA SER A 13 -11.44 9.71 -29.41
C SER A 13 -10.97 9.08 -28.09
N LYS A 14 -11.80 8.23 -27.47
CA LYS A 14 -11.42 7.46 -26.27
C LYS A 14 -10.32 6.44 -26.57
N ASN A 15 -10.37 5.78 -27.73
CA ASN A 15 -9.30 4.85 -28.13
C ASN A 15 -7.98 5.56 -28.45
N ASN A 16 -8.01 6.69 -29.16
CA ASN A 16 -6.81 7.46 -29.44
C ASN A 16 -6.17 8.00 -28.14
N ASN A 17 -6.96 8.53 -27.21
CA ASN A 17 -6.44 8.97 -25.91
C ASN A 17 -5.88 7.81 -25.08
N LYS A 18 -6.49 6.62 -25.14
CA LYS A 18 -6.00 5.40 -24.48
C LYS A 18 -4.68 4.90 -25.09
N ILE A 19 -4.55 4.96 -26.41
CA ILE A 19 -3.32 4.57 -27.13
C ILE A 19 -2.18 5.55 -26.84
N VAL A 20 -2.46 6.87 -26.85
CA VAL A 20 -1.49 7.91 -26.49
C VAL A 20 -1.04 7.79 -25.03
N THR A 21 -1.95 7.50 -24.09
CA THR A 21 -1.57 7.22 -22.71
C THR A 21 -0.75 5.94 -22.54
N ILE A 22 -1.02 4.87 -23.31
CA ILE A 22 -0.22 3.63 -23.28
C ILE A 22 1.22 3.89 -23.77
N LEU A 23 1.39 4.66 -24.84
CA LEU A 23 2.71 5.01 -25.38
C LEU A 23 3.51 5.89 -24.40
N ASN A 24 2.84 6.84 -23.74
CA ASN A 24 3.47 7.70 -22.75
C ASN A 24 3.99 6.95 -21.53
N TYR A 25 3.43 5.78 -21.19
CA TYR A 25 3.90 4.98 -20.05
C TYR A 25 4.79 3.79 -20.43
N SER A 26 5.34 3.74 -21.64
CA SER A 26 6.24 2.64 -22.06
C SER A 26 7.52 2.58 -21.22
N LEU A 27 7.93 1.38 -20.77
CA LEU A 27 9.21 1.17 -20.07
C LEU A 27 10.43 1.23 -21.01
N HIS A 28 10.21 1.27 -22.32
CA HIS A 28 11.28 1.48 -23.31
C HIS A 28 11.48 2.94 -23.69
N ASN A 29 10.58 3.84 -23.28
CA ASN A 29 10.73 5.26 -23.55
C ASN A 29 11.75 5.87 -22.57
N LYS A 30 12.84 6.44 -23.09
CA LYS A 30 13.90 7.06 -22.27
C LYS A 30 13.39 8.27 -21.47
N ASP A 31 12.41 9.01 -22.00
CA ASP A 31 11.86 10.19 -21.34
C ASP A 31 11.13 9.86 -20.03
N ASN A 32 10.76 8.60 -19.85
CA ASN A 32 10.13 8.12 -18.62
C ASN A 32 11.12 7.91 -17.47
N TYR A 33 12.42 7.96 -17.74
CA TYR A 33 13.49 7.77 -16.76
C TYR A 33 14.11 9.13 -16.42
N LYS A 34 13.74 9.65 -15.25
CA LYS A 34 14.15 10.97 -14.80
C LYS A 34 15.50 10.89 -14.06
N PRO A 35 16.36 11.91 -14.20
CA PRO A 35 17.62 11.94 -13.46
C PRO A 35 17.43 12.11 -11.95
N LEU A 36 16.34 12.77 -11.54
CA LEU A 36 15.98 13.00 -10.14
C LEU A 36 14.49 12.75 -9.94
N LEU A 37 14.15 12.36 -8.71
CA LEU A 37 12.77 12.19 -8.30
C LEU A 37 12.11 13.57 -8.17
N ASP A 38 11.10 13.82 -9.00
CA ASP A 38 10.38 15.09 -9.05
C ASP A 38 9.13 15.11 -8.18
N SER A 39 8.71 13.94 -7.70
CA SER A 39 7.55 13.77 -6.82
C SER A 39 7.93 13.97 -5.36
N SER A 40 7.02 14.55 -4.57
CA SER A 40 7.22 14.66 -3.13
C SER A 40 7.05 13.30 -2.46
N ILE A 41 7.64 13.13 -1.27
CA ILE A 41 7.41 11.94 -0.43
C ILE A 41 5.91 11.73 -0.15
N MET A 42 5.15 12.82 -0.02
CA MET A 42 3.71 12.78 0.20
C MET A 42 2.97 12.14 -0.97
N ASP A 43 3.31 12.55 -2.19
CA ASP A 43 2.67 12.05 -3.42
C ASP A 43 2.97 10.55 -3.60
N ILE A 44 4.21 10.15 -3.31
CA ILE A 44 4.65 8.76 -3.39
C ILE A 44 3.87 7.90 -2.40
N MET A 45 3.80 8.34 -1.13
CA MET A 45 3.06 7.65 -0.07
C MET A 45 1.57 7.53 -0.41
N ASN A 46 0.95 8.61 -0.87
CA ASN A 46 -0.46 8.63 -1.27
C ASN A 46 -0.74 7.66 -2.44
N LYS A 47 0.05 7.72 -3.52
CA LYS A 47 -0.12 6.81 -4.66
C LYS A 47 0.10 5.35 -4.28
N TYR A 48 1.07 5.07 -3.41
CA TYR A 48 1.30 3.72 -2.92
C TYR A 48 0.12 3.20 -2.10
N THR A 49 -0.40 4.00 -1.17
CA THR A 49 -1.58 3.63 -0.35
C THR A 49 -2.79 3.36 -1.22
N LYS A 50 -3.06 4.25 -2.19
CA LYS A 50 -4.14 4.05 -3.18
C LYS A 50 -3.98 2.75 -3.95
N LEU A 51 -2.78 2.47 -4.47
CA LEU A 51 -2.48 1.23 -5.20
C LEU A 51 -2.77 -0.01 -4.34
N VAL A 52 -2.38 0.02 -3.07
CA VAL A 52 -2.57 -1.09 -2.15
C VAL A 52 -4.04 -1.34 -1.84
N PHE A 53 -4.83 -0.28 -1.62
CA PHE A 53 -6.27 -0.42 -1.38
C PHE A 53 -7.02 -0.90 -2.63
N GLU A 54 -6.68 -0.37 -3.80
CA GLU A 54 -7.21 -0.86 -5.09
C GLU A 54 -6.95 -2.35 -5.26
N TYR A 55 -5.72 -2.80 -4.97
CA TYR A 55 -5.37 -4.21 -5.00
C TYR A 55 -6.20 -5.04 -4.02
N LEU A 56 -6.30 -4.62 -2.75
CA LEU A 56 -7.03 -5.37 -1.72
C LEU A 56 -8.51 -5.54 -2.07
N LEU A 57 -9.16 -4.48 -2.56
CA LEU A 57 -10.54 -4.54 -3.03
C LEU A 57 -10.65 -5.50 -4.22
N PHE A 58 -9.78 -5.36 -5.20
CA PHE A 58 -9.84 -6.18 -6.42
C PHE A 58 -9.60 -7.66 -6.14
N ILE A 59 -8.56 -8.01 -5.39
CA ILE A 59 -8.21 -9.41 -5.15
C ILE A 59 -9.27 -10.14 -4.30
N THR A 60 -9.86 -9.45 -3.34
CA THR A 60 -10.85 -10.08 -2.44
C THR A 60 -12.20 -10.30 -3.10
N GLU A 61 -12.52 -9.54 -4.16
CA GLU A 61 -13.70 -9.73 -5.00
C GLU A 61 -13.54 -10.86 -6.03
N ASN A 62 -12.31 -11.11 -6.50
CA ASN A 62 -12.01 -12.03 -7.59
C ASN A 62 -11.42 -13.38 -7.14
N ILE A 63 -10.82 -13.46 -5.96
CA ILE A 63 -10.25 -14.70 -5.43
C ILE A 63 -11.08 -15.16 -4.24
N VAL A 64 -11.78 -16.29 -4.44
CA VAL A 64 -12.56 -16.97 -3.40
C VAL A 64 -12.18 -18.44 -3.41
N THR A 65 -11.22 -18.83 -2.57
CA THR A 65 -10.97 -20.24 -2.28
C THR A 65 -11.61 -20.63 -0.94
N LYS A 66 -11.96 -21.91 -0.78
CA LYS A 66 -12.51 -22.45 0.48
C LYS A 66 -11.50 -22.43 1.64
N ASN A 67 -10.20 -22.24 1.36
CA ASN A 67 -9.14 -22.27 2.36
C ASN A 67 -8.73 -20.84 2.77
N GLU A 68 -9.14 -20.44 3.97
CA GLU A 68 -8.87 -19.13 4.55
C GLU A 68 -7.36 -18.83 4.67
N LYS A 69 -6.56 -19.80 5.15
CA LYS A 69 -5.10 -19.63 5.29
C LYS A 69 -4.44 -19.42 3.93
N TYR A 70 -4.90 -20.16 2.92
CA TYR A 70 -4.42 -20.03 1.55
C TYR A 70 -4.77 -18.65 0.96
N ASN A 71 -6.00 -18.16 1.17
CA ASN A 71 -6.40 -16.82 0.76
C ASN A 71 -5.50 -15.74 1.38
N LYS A 72 -5.27 -15.80 2.71
CA LYS A 72 -4.38 -14.87 3.43
C LYS A 72 -2.97 -14.87 2.83
N PHE A 73 -2.44 -16.07 2.57
CA PHE A 73 -1.11 -16.23 1.96
C PHE A 73 -1.01 -15.66 0.55
N ILE A 74 -1.98 -15.94 -0.33
CA ILE A 74 -2.04 -15.38 -1.69
C ILE A 74 -2.09 -13.85 -1.64
N ILE A 75 -2.96 -13.30 -0.80
CA ILE A 75 -3.17 -11.85 -0.74
C ILE A 75 -1.90 -11.17 -0.23
N TYR A 76 -1.26 -11.73 0.80
CA TYR A 76 -0.01 -11.20 1.32
C TYR A 76 1.13 -11.28 0.31
N ARG A 77 1.24 -12.39 -0.43
CA ARG A 77 2.26 -12.54 -1.49
C ARG A 77 2.05 -11.58 -2.65
N GLY A 78 0.80 -11.38 -3.07
CA GLY A 78 0.50 -10.41 -4.13
C GLY A 78 0.80 -8.99 -3.69
N LEU A 79 0.48 -8.63 -2.44
CA LEU A 79 0.86 -7.34 -1.86
C LEU A 79 2.38 -7.12 -1.95
N GLY A 80 3.18 -8.09 -1.50
CA GLY A 80 4.64 -8.01 -1.60
C GLY A 80 5.14 -7.87 -3.04
N THR A 81 4.52 -8.60 -3.98
CA THR A 81 4.84 -8.53 -5.41
C THR A 81 4.60 -7.12 -5.97
N ILE A 82 3.44 -6.55 -5.70
CA ILE A 82 3.04 -5.23 -6.20
C ILE A 82 3.88 -4.13 -5.55
N THR A 83 4.12 -4.20 -4.24
CA THR A 83 5.01 -3.29 -3.52
C THR A 83 6.42 -3.32 -4.11
N HIS A 84 6.93 -4.50 -4.47
CA HIS A 84 8.24 -4.65 -5.07
C HIS A 84 8.29 -4.05 -6.49
N VAL A 85 7.26 -4.24 -7.32
CA VAL A 85 7.16 -3.58 -8.63
C VAL A 85 7.15 -2.07 -8.46
N PHE A 86 6.31 -1.53 -7.58
CA PHE A 86 6.23 -0.10 -7.34
C PHE A 86 7.58 0.48 -6.91
N SER A 87 8.22 -0.15 -5.92
CA SER A 87 9.51 0.31 -5.38
C SER A 87 10.62 0.21 -6.42
N SER A 88 10.69 -0.90 -7.17
CA SER A 88 11.70 -1.10 -8.20
C SER A 88 11.57 -0.06 -9.31
N LEU A 89 10.35 0.12 -9.83
CA LEU A 89 10.12 1.10 -10.88
C LEU A 89 10.39 2.52 -10.37
N LEU A 90 10.01 2.86 -9.14
CA LEU A 90 10.27 4.17 -8.58
C LEU A 90 11.76 4.45 -8.46
N PHE A 91 12.52 3.45 -7.96
CA PHE A 91 13.97 3.51 -7.82
C PHE A 91 14.66 3.67 -9.18
N TYR A 92 14.33 2.84 -10.16
CA TYR A 92 15.02 2.83 -11.45
C TYR A 92 14.55 3.92 -12.41
N SER A 93 13.32 4.41 -12.32
CA SER A 93 12.79 5.43 -13.25
C SER A 93 12.76 6.84 -12.67
N ASN A 94 12.84 6.99 -11.34
CA ASN A 94 12.53 8.24 -10.64
C ASN A 94 11.19 8.88 -11.07
N ASN A 95 10.24 8.05 -11.54
CA ASN A 95 9.00 8.51 -12.13
C ASN A 95 7.81 7.84 -11.44
N LEU A 96 7.14 8.60 -10.60
CA LEU A 96 6.00 8.12 -9.81
C LEU A 96 4.83 7.65 -10.67
N ASP A 97 4.56 8.31 -11.80
CA ASP A 97 3.41 7.96 -12.64
C ASP A 97 3.62 6.63 -13.36
N ILE A 98 4.83 6.40 -13.89
CA ILE A 98 5.24 5.11 -14.47
C ILE A 98 5.15 4.01 -13.42
N SER A 99 5.69 4.27 -12.24
CA SER A 99 5.72 3.32 -11.13
C SER A 99 4.32 2.91 -10.72
N TYR A 100 3.41 3.88 -10.58
CA TYR A 100 2.01 3.62 -10.27
C TYR A 100 1.30 2.86 -11.40
N TYR A 101 1.41 3.33 -12.65
CA TYR A 101 0.74 2.73 -13.82
C TYR A 101 1.07 1.24 -14.01
N HIS A 102 2.35 0.88 -13.97
CA HIS A 102 2.77 -0.51 -14.13
C HIS A 102 2.51 -1.35 -12.90
N SER A 103 2.48 -0.76 -11.71
CA SER A 103 2.07 -1.49 -10.51
C SER A 103 0.57 -1.79 -10.51
N GLN A 104 -0.26 -0.90 -11.07
CA GLN A 104 -1.67 -1.21 -11.30
C GLN A 104 -1.83 -2.41 -12.24
N LYS A 105 -1.15 -2.38 -13.40
CA LYS A 105 -1.11 -3.53 -14.31
C LYS A 105 -0.63 -4.81 -13.63
N SER A 106 0.40 -4.70 -12.79
CA SER A 106 0.97 -5.83 -12.05
C SER A 106 -0.04 -6.51 -11.16
N PHE A 107 -0.88 -5.75 -10.45
CA PHE A 107 -1.89 -6.39 -9.62
C PHE A 107 -2.98 -7.07 -10.45
N TYR A 108 -3.37 -6.53 -11.60
CA TYR A 108 -4.29 -7.22 -12.52
C TYR A 108 -3.68 -8.54 -13.00
N PHE A 109 -2.43 -8.52 -13.48
CA PHE A 109 -1.72 -9.73 -13.91
C PHE A 109 -1.61 -10.77 -12.79
N TYR A 110 -1.32 -10.33 -11.56
CA TYR A 110 -1.26 -11.23 -10.41
C TYR A 110 -2.63 -11.89 -10.16
N VAL A 111 -3.70 -11.10 -10.06
CA VAL A 111 -5.03 -11.60 -9.72
C VAL A 111 -5.60 -12.50 -10.82
N GLU A 112 -5.41 -12.14 -12.10
CA GLU A 112 -5.79 -12.99 -13.24
C GLU A 112 -5.07 -14.34 -13.19
N PHE A 113 -3.76 -14.33 -12.97
CA PHE A 113 -2.97 -15.56 -12.87
C PHE A 113 -3.45 -16.43 -11.71
N ILE A 114 -3.68 -15.83 -10.53
CA ILE A 114 -4.18 -16.61 -9.39
C ILE A 114 -5.59 -17.16 -9.66
N GLY A 115 -6.46 -16.39 -10.32
CA GLY A 115 -7.78 -16.85 -10.72
C GLY A 115 -7.70 -18.11 -11.58
N GLN A 116 -6.86 -18.10 -12.62
CA GLN A 116 -6.64 -19.24 -13.51
C GLN A 116 -6.14 -20.49 -12.79
N ILE A 117 -5.20 -20.36 -11.84
CA ILE A 117 -4.66 -21.53 -11.12
C ILE A 117 -5.56 -22.00 -9.96
N SER A 118 -6.54 -21.18 -9.56
CA SER A 118 -7.53 -21.54 -8.54
C SER A 118 -8.70 -22.32 -9.13
N GLU A 119 -8.87 -22.31 -10.45
CA GLU A 119 -9.85 -23.11 -11.17
C GLU A 119 -9.31 -24.54 -11.36
N ASP A 120 -10.07 -25.55 -10.89
CA ASP A 120 -9.67 -26.97 -10.84
C ASP A 120 -9.18 -27.55 -12.20
N GLN A 121 -9.57 -26.90 -13.31
CA GLN A 121 -9.24 -27.29 -14.68
C GLN A 121 -7.73 -27.23 -15.01
N HIS A 122 -6.93 -26.48 -14.23
CA HIS A 122 -5.50 -26.28 -14.47
C HIS A 122 -4.58 -26.88 -13.40
N SER A 123 -5.12 -27.71 -12.49
CA SER A 123 -4.40 -28.34 -11.39
C SER A 123 -3.23 -29.26 -11.83
N PHE A 124 -3.25 -29.76 -13.07
CA PHE A 124 -2.18 -30.59 -13.64
C PHE A 124 -0.82 -29.86 -13.71
N LEU A 125 -0.82 -28.54 -13.93
CA LEU A 125 0.41 -27.76 -14.08
C LEU A 125 1.11 -27.44 -12.75
N GLN A 126 0.46 -27.71 -11.60
CA GLN A 126 0.99 -27.45 -10.24
C GLN A 126 1.55 -26.02 -10.05
N LEU A 127 0.93 -25.03 -10.71
CA LEU A 127 1.36 -23.64 -10.61
C LEU A 127 1.06 -23.07 -9.23
N SER A 128 1.97 -22.22 -8.75
CA SER A 128 1.90 -21.63 -7.42
C SER A 128 1.77 -20.10 -7.48
N SER A 129 1.43 -19.49 -6.35
CA SER A 129 1.46 -18.03 -6.23
C SER A 129 2.87 -17.43 -6.37
N ARG A 130 3.94 -18.24 -6.31
CA ARG A 130 5.31 -17.79 -6.64
C ARG A 130 5.46 -17.59 -8.15
N ASP A 131 4.87 -18.49 -8.94
CA ASP A 131 4.88 -18.41 -10.40
C ASP A 131 4.10 -17.18 -10.87
N ALA A 132 3.00 -16.85 -10.18
CA ALA A 132 2.29 -15.59 -10.37
C ALA A 132 3.20 -14.36 -10.18
N SER A 133 3.98 -14.32 -9.09
CA SER A 133 4.94 -13.22 -8.86
C SER A 133 6.01 -13.15 -9.95
N ILE A 134 6.56 -14.29 -10.38
CA ILE A 134 7.55 -14.35 -11.47
C ILE A 134 6.94 -13.87 -12.79
N PHE A 135 5.71 -14.26 -13.09
CA PHE A 135 4.97 -13.81 -14.27
C PHE A 135 4.81 -12.28 -14.26
N VAL A 136 4.41 -11.70 -13.13
CA VAL A 136 4.29 -10.25 -12.96
C VAL A 136 5.63 -9.55 -13.18
N TYR A 137 6.72 -10.05 -12.60
CA TYR A 137 8.06 -9.46 -12.77
C TYR A 137 8.54 -9.52 -14.22
N LYS A 138 8.28 -10.64 -14.92
CA LYS A 138 8.57 -10.77 -16.35
C LYS A 138 7.81 -9.75 -17.20
N LYS A 139 6.58 -9.42 -16.81
CA LYS A 139 5.73 -8.44 -17.52
C LYS A 139 6.00 -6.98 -17.14
N THR A 140 6.86 -6.72 -16.15
CA THR A 140 7.13 -5.37 -15.66
C THR A 140 8.61 -5.11 -15.43
N ILE A 141 9.17 -5.54 -14.29
CA ILE A 141 10.55 -5.20 -13.88
C ILE A 141 11.60 -5.68 -14.89
N PHE A 142 11.39 -6.85 -15.50
CA PHE A 142 12.33 -7.42 -16.48
C PHE A 142 12.20 -6.80 -17.87
N ASP A 143 11.10 -6.09 -18.13
CA ASP A 143 10.84 -5.38 -19.38
C ASP A 143 11.51 -3.99 -19.42
N MET A 144 11.99 -3.50 -18.26
CA MET A 144 12.77 -2.27 -18.18
C MET A 144 14.07 -2.37 -19.00
N ASN A 145 14.37 -1.30 -19.75
CA ASN A 145 15.61 -1.20 -20.51
C ASN A 145 16.84 -1.23 -19.58
N THR A 146 17.72 -2.21 -19.77
CA THR A 146 18.91 -2.46 -18.95
C THR A 146 19.92 -1.30 -18.98
N GLU A 147 20.11 -0.65 -20.12
CA GLU A 147 21.04 0.49 -20.27
C GLU A 147 20.60 1.69 -19.41
N LEU A 148 19.29 1.87 -19.24
CA LEU A 148 18.73 2.97 -18.45
C LEU A 148 18.87 2.72 -16.94
N LYS A 149 18.88 1.45 -16.50
CA LYS A 149 19.09 1.08 -15.08
C LYS A 149 20.48 1.47 -14.61
N GLU A 150 21.49 1.19 -15.43
CA GLU A 150 22.91 1.46 -15.11
C GLU A 150 23.19 2.96 -15.03
N THR A 151 22.54 3.76 -15.87
CA THR A 151 22.72 5.21 -15.90
C THR A 151 22.20 5.88 -14.62
N ILE A 152 21.08 5.41 -14.06
CA ILE A 152 20.46 5.99 -12.86
C ILE A 152 21.09 5.49 -11.57
N SER A 153 21.53 4.21 -11.53
CA SER A 153 22.25 3.67 -10.37
C SER A 153 23.54 4.45 -10.05
N ASN A 154 24.11 5.13 -11.05
CA ASN A 154 25.31 5.95 -10.88
C ASN A 154 25.00 7.42 -10.53
N ALA A 155 23.75 7.87 -10.70
CA ALA A 155 23.29 9.23 -10.43
C ALA A 155 22.70 9.38 -9.02
N ASP A 156 23.33 8.72 -8.04
CA ASP A 156 22.84 8.53 -6.67
C ASP A 156 22.77 9.86 -5.90
N SER A 157 21.65 10.59 -6.05
CA SER A 157 21.47 11.84 -5.32
C SER A 157 21.08 11.58 -3.86
N LEU A 158 21.77 12.23 -2.93
CA LEU A 158 21.47 12.16 -1.48
C LEU A 158 19.99 12.50 -1.17
N LYS A 159 19.35 13.31 -2.02
CA LYS A 159 17.94 13.68 -1.92
C LYS A 159 17.02 12.48 -2.19
N ASN A 160 17.25 11.72 -3.27
CA ASN A 160 16.44 10.56 -3.59
C ASN A 160 16.55 9.50 -2.49
N LYS A 161 17.77 9.25 -2.00
CA LYS A 161 18.02 8.29 -0.91
C LYS A 161 17.18 8.58 0.34
N LYS A 162 17.17 9.82 0.83
CA LYS A 162 16.35 10.20 1.99
C LYS A 162 14.85 10.02 1.77
N ILE A 163 14.36 10.36 0.58
CA ILE A 163 12.94 10.16 0.24
C ILE A 163 12.59 8.67 0.26
N LEU A 164 13.45 7.83 -0.33
CA LEU A 164 13.23 6.38 -0.38
C LEU A 164 13.32 5.73 1.01
N GLU A 165 14.23 6.16 1.88
CA GLU A 165 14.32 5.68 3.26
C GLU A 165 13.04 6.00 4.07
N VAL A 166 12.50 7.21 3.93
CA VAL A 166 11.20 7.57 4.55
C VAL A 166 10.08 6.69 3.99
N PHE A 167 10.09 6.48 2.66
CA PHE A 167 9.10 5.64 2.01
C PHE A 167 9.19 4.17 2.45
N ASP A 168 10.38 3.63 2.72
CA ASP A 168 10.57 2.26 3.20
C ASP A 168 9.91 2.01 4.56
N ILE A 169 10.03 2.97 5.49
CA ILE A 169 9.36 2.89 6.79
C ILE A 169 7.84 2.98 6.60
N TYR A 170 7.38 3.91 5.75
CA TYR A 170 5.95 4.04 5.47
C TYR A 170 5.36 2.75 4.87
N LYS A 171 6.03 2.14 3.90
CA LYS A 171 5.62 0.84 3.34
C LYS A 171 5.47 -0.22 4.44
N SER A 172 6.42 -0.25 5.37
CA SER A 172 6.42 -1.19 6.50
C SER A 172 5.23 -0.96 7.44
N ILE A 173 4.89 0.29 7.72
CA ILE A 173 3.68 0.66 8.48
C ILE A 173 2.42 0.12 7.79
N ILE A 174 2.25 0.42 6.50
CA ILE A 174 1.07 0.01 5.72
C ILE A 174 0.95 -1.51 5.66
N GLN A 175 2.04 -2.20 5.34
CA GLN A 175 2.05 -3.67 5.25
C GLN A 175 1.75 -4.32 6.61
N ASN A 176 2.25 -3.75 7.71
CA ASN A 176 1.95 -4.24 9.05
C ASN A 176 0.46 -4.09 9.38
N LEU A 177 -0.10 -2.89 9.19
CA LEU A 177 -1.53 -2.62 9.41
C LEU A 177 -2.42 -3.56 8.59
N ILE A 178 -2.09 -3.79 7.31
CA ILE A 178 -2.84 -4.72 6.46
C ILE A 178 -2.73 -6.15 6.97
N TYR A 179 -1.52 -6.63 7.26
CA TYR A 179 -1.34 -8.00 7.71
C TYR A 179 -2.08 -8.25 9.03
N LYS A 180 -1.92 -7.36 10.02
CA LYS A 180 -2.49 -7.52 11.35
C LYS A 180 -3.98 -7.23 11.41
N LYS A 181 -4.46 -6.15 10.80
CA LYS A 181 -5.84 -5.67 10.98
C LYS A 181 -6.80 -6.05 9.87
N ILE A 182 -6.28 -6.41 8.69
CA ILE A 182 -7.09 -6.87 7.56
C ILE A 182 -6.93 -8.39 7.44
N LEU A 183 -5.74 -8.89 7.14
CA LEU A 183 -5.58 -10.30 6.77
C LEU A 183 -5.82 -11.24 7.95
N ASN A 184 -5.39 -10.91 9.17
CA ASN A 184 -5.62 -11.80 10.31
C ASN A 184 -7.07 -11.75 10.83
N GLU A 185 -7.77 -10.63 10.66
CA GLU A 185 -9.10 -10.40 11.24
C GLU A 185 -10.28 -10.57 10.25
N ILE A 186 -10.03 -10.60 8.94
CA ILE A 186 -11.09 -10.87 7.96
C ILE A 186 -11.48 -12.34 8.00
N ASP A 187 -12.77 -12.59 8.22
CA ASP A 187 -13.39 -13.89 7.99
C ASP A 187 -13.75 -14.05 6.51
N PHE A 188 -13.07 -14.98 5.84
CA PHE A 188 -13.31 -15.30 4.44
C PHE A 188 -14.50 -16.25 4.22
N LYS A 189 -15.16 -16.73 5.29
CA LYS A 189 -16.34 -17.61 5.21
C LYS A 189 -17.66 -16.87 5.07
N ASN A 190 -17.67 -15.57 5.40
CA ASN A 190 -18.86 -14.74 5.29
C ASN A 190 -19.34 -14.61 3.83
N SER A 191 -20.59 -14.18 3.66
CA SER A 191 -21.13 -13.90 2.34
C SER A 191 -20.25 -12.87 1.60
N LYS A 192 -20.28 -12.90 0.26
CA LYS A 192 -19.48 -11.99 -0.58
C LYS A 192 -19.72 -10.51 -0.20
N GLU A 193 -20.96 -10.17 0.14
CA GLU A 193 -21.36 -8.82 0.52
C GLU A 193 -20.84 -8.41 1.91
N GLU A 194 -21.00 -9.27 2.92
CA GLU A 194 -20.48 -9.01 4.27
C GLU A 194 -18.95 -8.91 4.28
N LYS A 195 -18.26 -9.78 3.53
CA LYS A 195 -16.81 -9.74 3.37
C LYS A 195 -16.37 -8.40 2.78
N LYS A 196 -17.04 -7.94 1.72
CA LYS A 196 -16.75 -6.64 1.09
C LYS A 196 -16.99 -5.49 2.05
N ASN A 197 -18.12 -5.48 2.77
CA ASN A 197 -18.46 -4.41 3.71
C ASN A 197 -17.45 -4.34 4.88
N ASN A 198 -17.04 -5.50 5.43
CA ASN A 198 -16.03 -5.56 6.47
C ASN A 198 -14.67 -5.07 5.96
N LEU A 199 -14.23 -5.54 4.78
CA LEU A 199 -12.99 -5.07 4.17
C LEU A 199 -12.98 -3.56 3.94
N THR A 200 -14.04 -3.01 3.34
CA THR A 200 -14.15 -1.56 3.09
C THR A 200 -14.08 -0.78 4.40
N LYS A 201 -14.78 -1.23 5.44
CA LYS A 201 -14.72 -0.59 6.77
C LYS A 201 -13.29 -0.56 7.32
N LYS A 202 -12.57 -1.69 7.23
CA LYS A 202 -11.17 -1.79 7.69
C LYS A 202 -10.22 -0.95 6.85
N ILE A 203 -10.41 -0.90 5.53
CA ILE A 203 -9.67 -0.02 4.62
C ILE A 203 -9.88 1.44 5.03
N ASN A 204 -11.12 1.87 5.27
CA ASN A 204 -11.41 3.25 5.68
C ASN A 204 -10.72 3.63 7.00
N TYR A 205 -10.62 2.69 7.96
CA TYR A 205 -9.85 2.95 9.18
C TYR A 205 -8.37 3.17 8.90
N ILE A 206 -7.75 2.32 8.07
CA ILE A 206 -6.35 2.49 7.69
C ILE A 206 -6.18 3.78 6.85
N GLU A 207 -7.11 4.09 5.95
CA GLU A 207 -7.11 5.30 5.14
C GLU A 207 -7.06 6.55 6.02
N ASN A 208 -7.92 6.65 7.04
CA ASN A 208 -7.89 7.75 8.01
C ASN A 208 -6.54 7.88 8.73
N ILE A 209 -5.92 6.75 9.12
CA ILE A 209 -4.57 6.74 9.70
C ILE A 209 -3.55 7.28 8.69
N THR A 210 -3.63 6.85 7.43
CA THR A 210 -2.71 7.32 6.40
C THR A 210 -2.90 8.79 6.09
N GLU A 211 -4.12 9.29 5.93
CA GLU A 211 -4.38 10.72 5.77
C GLU A 211 -3.86 11.52 6.95
N THR A 212 -4.04 11.02 8.17
CA THR A 212 -3.49 11.66 9.36
C THR A 212 -1.97 11.77 9.27
N ILE A 213 -1.27 10.71 8.86
CA ILE A 213 0.19 10.77 8.63
C ILE A 213 0.52 11.79 7.54
N LEU A 214 -0.19 11.73 6.40
CA LEU A 214 0.01 12.60 5.23
C LEU A 214 -0.33 14.08 5.49
N ASN A 215 -1.04 14.41 6.56
CA ASN A 215 -1.33 15.81 6.90
C ASN A 215 -0.22 16.48 7.73
N HIS A 216 0.88 15.78 8.03
CA HIS A 216 1.97 16.30 8.85
C HIS A 216 3.30 16.31 8.11
N LYS A 217 4.28 17.06 8.64
CA LYS A 217 5.66 17.02 8.16
C LYS A 217 6.33 15.74 8.65
N ILE A 218 6.74 14.89 7.71
CA ILE A 218 7.26 13.56 7.99
C ILE A 218 8.78 13.51 7.81
N ASN A 219 9.47 12.78 8.69
CA ASN A 219 10.86 12.38 8.55
C ASN A 219 11.03 10.92 9.05
N ILE A 220 12.24 10.39 8.91
CA ILE A 220 12.61 9.01 9.31
C ILE A 220 12.33 8.76 10.79
N GLU A 221 12.78 9.64 11.68
CA GLU A 221 12.65 9.51 13.13
C GLU A 221 11.18 9.45 13.59
N ASN A 222 10.36 10.33 13.02
CA ASN A 222 8.95 10.42 13.35
C ASN A 222 8.18 9.18 12.87
N LEU A 223 8.45 8.68 11.65
CA LEU A 223 7.80 7.44 11.17
C LEU A 223 8.26 6.21 11.94
N ASN A 224 9.54 6.11 12.30
CA ASN A 224 10.02 5.00 13.12
C ASN A 224 9.31 4.97 14.46
N SER A 225 9.05 6.13 15.06
CA SER A 225 8.30 6.23 16.31
C SER A 225 6.83 5.81 16.15
N VAL A 226 6.20 6.17 15.02
CA VAL A 226 4.85 5.68 14.67
C VAL A 226 4.84 4.17 14.47
N TYR A 227 5.81 3.63 13.72
CA TYR A 227 5.94 2.20 13.50
C TYR A 227 6.12 1.44 14.82
N TYR A 228 7.02 1.93 15.68
CA TYR A 228 7.26 1.34 16.99
C TYR A 228 6.02 1.36 17.88
N PHE A 229 5.28 2.47 17.88
CA PHE A 229 4.03 2.58 18.62
C PHE A 229 2.98 1.57 18.12
N ILE A 230 2.87 1.36 16.81
CA ILE A 230 1.99 0.34 16.22
C ILE A 230 2.39 -1.06 16.72
N GLU A 231 3.68 -1.41 16.68
CA GLU A 231 4.15 -2.72 17.15
C GLU A 231 3.84 -2.98 18.62
N LYS A 232 3.84 -1.93 19.44
CA LYS A 232 3.47 -2.00 20.86
C LYS A 232 1.98 -2.12 21.05
N LEU A 233 1.20 -1.27 20.36
CA LEU A 233 -0.25 -1.30 20.43
C LEU A 233 -0.83 -2.64 19.93
N ASP A 234 -0.17 -3.29 18.96
CA ASP A 234 -0.54 -4.62 18.47
C ASP A 234 -0.38 -5.74 19.50
N LYS A 235 0.41 -5.53 20.56
CA LYS A 235 0.56 -6.49 21.67
C LYS A 235 -0.51 -6.31 22.74
N CYS A 236 -1.31 -5.27 22.65
CA CYS A 236 -2.31 -4.93 23.63
C CYS A 236 -3.67 -5.48 23.21
N ASP A 237 -4.36 -6.14 24.13
CA ASP A 237 -5.74 -6.56 23.93
C ASP A 237 -6.64 -5.32 23.95
N THR A 238 -7.02 -4.83 22.77
CA THR A 238 -7.74 -3.58 22.59
C THR A 238 -8.87 -3.80 21.60
N GLU A 239 -10.07 -3.34 21.96
CA GLU A 239 -11.19 -3.33 21.00
C GLU A 239 -10.81 -2.58 19.72
N GLU A 240 -11.24 -3.09 18.56
CA GLU A 240 -10.86 -2.58 17.24
C GLU A 240 -11.06 -1.06 17.10
N LYS A 241 -12.22 -0.54 17.54
CA LYS A 241 -12.52 0.90 17.45
C LYS A 241 -11.57 1.73 18.31
N ASN A 242 -11.21 1.23 19.49
CA ASN A 242 -10.29 1.90 20.40
C ASN A 242 -8.87 1.86 19.86
N TYR A 243 -8.45 0.76 19.23
CA TYR A 243 -7.14 0.63 18.58
C TYR A 243 -6.91 1.79 17.58
N TYR A 244 -7.83 1.99 16.63
CA TYR A 244 -7.67 3.04 15.62
C TYR A 244 -7.75 4.44 16.23
N LEU A 245 -8.64 4.66 17.21
CA LEU A 245 -8.77 5.94 17.89
C LEU A 245 -7.48 6.33 18.64
N ILE A 246 -6.87 5.38 19.35
CA ILE A 246 -5.60 5.56 20.04
C ILE A 246 -4.50 5.91 19.03
N LEU A 247 -4.39 5.12 17.97
CA LEU A 247 -3.36 5.30 16.95
C LEU A 247 -3.49 6.65 16.26
N GLU A 248 -4.69 7.03 15.83
CA GLU A 248 -4.96 8.32 15.19
C GLU A 248 -4.61 9.49 16.12
N THR A 249 -5.05 9.42 17.37
CA THR A 249 -4.77 10.46 18.36
C THR A 249 -3.27 10.56 18.63
N PHE A 250 -2.56 9.42 18.67
CA PHE A 250 -1.11 9.38 18.90
C PHE A 250 -0.39 10.09 17.76
N ILE A 251 -0.69 9.71 16.53
CA ILE A 251 -0.10 10.31 15.32
C ILE A 251 -0.37 11.82 15.30
N LYS A 252 -1.62 12.25 15.52
CA LYS A 252 -1.99 13.67 15.56
C LYS A 252 -1.15 14.45 16.56
N LYS A 253 -0.98 13.96 17.78
CA LYS A 253 -0.27 14.72 18.82
C LYS A 253 1.24 14.63 18.67
N TYR A 254 1.75 13.46 18.31
CA TYR A 254 3.18 13.22 18.18
C TYR A 254 3.77 13.99 17.00
N LEU A 255 3.09 13.96 15.84
CA LEU A 255 3.55 14.63 14.64
C LEU A 255 3.31 16.16 14.67
N ASN A 256 2.27 16.66 15.36
CA ASN A 256 2.08 18.10 15.55
C ASN A 256 3.12 18.74 16.50
N ASN A 257 3.60 17.99 17.49
CA ASN A 257 4.52 18.52 18.50
C ASN A 257 6.02 18.40 18.12
N GLN A 258 6.35 18.05 16.87
CA GLN A 258 7.72 17.93 16.34
C GLN A 258 8.76 17.38 17.34
N GLY A 259 8.53 16.18 17.89
CA GLY A 259 9.60 15.41 18.55
C GLY A 259 10.05 15.91 19.93
N ILE A 260 9.13 16.35 20.80
CA ILE A 260 9.46 16.59 22.22
C ILE A 260 9.94 15.29 22.91
N CYS A 261 9.44 14.12 22.51
CA CYS A 261 9.97 12.84 22.99
C CYS A 261 11.00 12.28 22.00
N LYS A 262 12.27 12.68 22.14
CA LYS A 262 13.40 12.10 21.41
C LYS A 262 13.62 10.61 21.69
N ASN A 263 12.99 10.06 22.73
CA ASN A 263 13.02 8.63 23.02
C ASN A 263 11.68 8.27 23.64
N ILE A 264 10.80 7.64 22.87
CA ILE A 264 9.66 6.96 23.48
C ILE A 264 10.24 5.73 24.21
N ASN A 265 10.49 5.87 25.52
CA ASN A 265 11.06 4.79 26.35
C ASN A 265 10.03 3.67 26.53
N ASP A 266 10.47 2.42 26.38
CA ASP A 266 9.66 1.19 26.50
C ASP A 266 8.77 1.19 27.75
N LYS A 267 9.32 1.62 28.89
CA LYS A 267 8.57 1.67 30.16
C LYS A 267 7.42 2.67 30.14
N ILE A 268 7.56 3.76 29.39
CA ILE A 268 6.51 4.78 29.26
C ILE A 268 5.38 4.22 28.41
N ILE A 269 5.65 3.68 27.23
CA ILE A 269 4.60 3.11 26.37
C ILE A 269 3.81 2.02 27.10
N ASP A 270 4.52 1.06 27.71
CA ASP A 270 3.88 -0.09 28.35
C ASP A 270 3.04 0.35 29.58
N THR A 271 3.54 1.27 30.41
CA THR A 271 2.80 1.80 31.58
C THR A 271 1.59 2.63 31.16
N TYR A 272 1.74 3.46 30.13
CA TYR A 272 0.69 4.36 29.71
C TYR A 272 -0.41 3.62 28.93
N ILE A 273 -0.07 2.72 28.00
CA ILE A 273 -1.09 1.90 27.31
C ILE A 273 -1.88 1.06 28.32
N PHE A 274 -1.21 0.44 29.30
CA PHE A 274 -1.87 -0.34 30.35
C PHE A 274 -2.83 0.51 31.21
N LYS A 275 -2.50 1.78 31.46
CA LYS A 275 -3.39 2.70 32.18
C LYS A 275 -4.62 3.12 31.35
N PHE A 276 -4.45 3.36 30.05
CA PHE A 276 -5.57 3.71 29.15
C PHE A 276 -6.59 2.58 28.99
N LEU A 277 -6.11 1.34 28.86
CA LEU A 277 -6.98 0.17 28.70
C LEU A 277 -7.79 -0.13 29.97
N ASN A 278 -7.29 0.25 31.15
CA ASN A 278 -7.96 0.04 32.43
C ASN A 278 -8.87 1.21 32.85
N ASP A 279 -8.55 2.44 32.44
CA ASP A 279 -9.38 3.62 32.73
C ASP A 279 -10.42 3.84 31.62
N ASN A 280 -11.58 3.18 31.72
CA ASN A 280 -12.77 3.35 30.85
C ASN A 280 -13.34 4.80 30.77
N GLN A 281 -12.73 5.76 31.46
CA GLN A 281 -13.16 7.16 31.53
C GLN A 281 -12.10 8.18 31.05
N THR A 282 -10.87 7.78 30.74
CA THR A 282 -9.87 8.72 30.18
C THR A 282 -10.02 8.84 28.67
N SER A 283 -10.30 10.04 28.17
CA SER A 283 -10.32 10.28 26.73
C SER A 283 -8.93 9.99 26.12
N ALA A 284 -8.88 9.42 24.91
CA ALA A 284 -7.62 9.19 24.17
C ALA A 284 -6.77 10.46 24.10
N ASN A 285 -7.43 11.62 24.05
CA ASN A 285 -6.79 12.92 24.16
C ASN A 285 -6.05 13.12 25.49
N LYS A 286 -6.69 12.92 26.65
CA LYS A 286 -6.02 13.08 27.95
C LYS A 286 -4.88 12.08 28.13
N PHE A 287 -5.05 10.86 27.62
CA PHE A 287 -4.03 9.81 27.58
C PHE A 287 -2.76 10.22 26.84
N ILE A 288 -2.89 10.59 25.56
CA ILE A 288 -1.73 10.87 24.71
C ILE A 288 -1.06 12.21 25.07
N SER A 289 -1.83 13.18 25.58
CA SER A 289 -1.26 14.41 26.13
C SER A 289 -0.36 14.17 27.35
N THR A 290 -0.51 13.05 28.06
CA THR A 290 0.34 12.70 29.21
C THR A 290 1.58 11.93 28.77
N MET A 291 1.49 11.15 27.69
CA MET A 291 2.61 10.37 27.13
C MET A 291 3.64 11.24 26.37
N ILE A 292 3.21 12.36 25.77
CA ILE A 292 4.04 13.22 24.90
C ILE A 292 4.70 14.38 25.67
N LYS A 293 4.42 14.54 26.97
CA LYS A 293 5.12 15.49 27.86
C LYS A 293 6.44 14.91 28.32
#